data_AF-A0A812J5H1-F1
#
_entry.id   AF-A0A812J5H1-F1
#
_cell.length_a   1.000
_cell.length_b   1.000
_cell.length_c   1.000
_cell.angle_alpha   90.00
_cell.angle_beta   90.00
_cell.angle_gamma   90.00
#
_symmetry.space_group_name_H-M   'P 1'
#
loop_
_entity.id
_entity.type
_entity.pdbx_description
1 polymer ?
#
loop_
_entity_poly.entity_id
_entity_poly.type
_entity_poly.pdbx_seq_one_letter_code
_entity_poly.pdbx_strand_id
1 'polypeptide(L)'
;MFDFSCASACNPPNPSANTVKVSMEDLAKRVAEEQAAKEEEEKRSKAREAAEKQEALRQQQEKEAEERRRKEEEEAQRARLEAERREKEAKEAAETEAAAAAQAEKKRQEELALHKNEVMAWLKKQGFSGINTVKKSFFSSTYPLHKAAEVGNAKMVKLLLEQGANPALKNSAGKTAQEVVMLKKKGESHKEVLSLLSDAAGRA
;
A
#
# COMPACT_ATOMS: atom_id res chain seq x y z
N MET A 1 117.16 -29.28 54.21
CA MET A 1 118.29 -29.76 53.41
C MET A 1 117.88 -31.10 52.81
N PHE A 2 117.23 -31.06 51.65
CA PHE A 2 116.96 -32.24 50.82
C PHE A 2 117.00 -31.76 49.38
N ASP A 3 118.14 -32.03 48.76
CA ASP A 3 118.45 -31.80 47.35
C ASP A 3 117.56 -32.69 46.48
N PHE A 4 116.64 -32.06 45.74
CA PHE A 4 115.95 -32.73 44.64
C PHE A 4 116.61 -32.30 43.33
N SER A 5 117.63 -33.07 42.94
CA SER A 5 118.28 -32.95 41.64
C SER A 5 117.28 -33.39 40.55
N CYS A 6 116.79 -32.43 39.78
CA CYS A 6 115.98 -32.70 38.60
C CYS A 6 116.91 -33.10 37.45
N ALA A 7 117.24 -34.38 37.37
CA ALA A 7 117.88 -34.99 36.22
C ALA A 7 116.80 -35.38 35.19
N SER A 8 116.24 -34.41 34.49
CA SER A 8 115.49 -34.65 33.26
C SER A 8 115.52 -33.39 32.41
N ALA A 9 116.05 -33.54 31.20
CA ALA A 9 116.13 -32.47 30.21
C ALA A 9 114.74 -31.83 30.01
N CYS A 10 114.60 -30.55 30.36
CA CYS A 10 113.43 -29.75 30.01
C CYS A 10 113.36 -29.60 28.50
N ASN A 11 112.48 -30.36 27.85
CA ASN A 11 112.13 -30.19 26.45
C ASN A 11 111.31 -28.87 26.33
N PRO A 12 111.59 -27.96 25.37
CA PRO A 12 110.86 -26.70 25.27
C PRO A 12 109.35 -26.96 25.10
N PRO A 13 108.48 -26.14 25.72
CA PRO A 13 107.04 -26.32 25.62
C PRO A 13 106.62 -26.19 24.15
N ASN A 14 106.07 -27.27 23.62
CA ASN A 14 105.65 -27.37 22.23
C ASN A 14 104.45 -26.41 22.02
N PRO A 15 104.51 -25.42 21.10
CA PRO A 15 103.43 -24.44 20.89
C PRO A 15 102.12 -25.06 20.37
N SER A 16 102.11 -26.37 20.10
CA SER A 16 100.92 -27.14 19.69
C SER A 16 100.09 -27.71 20.85
N ALA A 17 100.52 -27.57 22.11
CA ALA A 17 99.86 -28.23 23.24
C ALA A 17 98.49 -27.65 23.65
N ASN A 18 98.08 -26.50 23.10
CA ASN A 18 96.74 -25.92 23.29
C ASN A 18 96.00 -25.75 21.95
N THR A 19 96.03 -26.78 21.09
CA THR A 19 95.15 -26.81 19.91
C THR A 19 93.95 -27.72 20.19
N VAL A 20 92.78 -27.10 20.33
CA VAL A 20 91.50 -27.84 20.30
C VAL A 20 91.40 -28.46 18.91
N LYS A 21 91.49 -29.79 18.81
CA LYS A 21 91.32 -30.52 17.55
C LYS A 21 89.84 -30.49 17.18
N VAL A 22 89.44 -29.50 16.39
CA VAL A 22 88.11 -29.46 15.79
C VAL A 22 88.13 -30.30 14.51
N SER A 23 87.30 -31.35 14.45
CA SER A 23 87.15 -32.18 13.24
C SER A 23 86.38 -31.43 12.16
N MET A 24 86.77 -31.54 10.89
CA MET A 24 86.06 -30.91 9.77
C MET A 24 84.62 -31.45 9.63
N GLU A 25 84.41 -32.73 9.97
CA GLU A 25 83.11 -33.39 9.98
C GLU A 25 82.17 -32.82 11.07
N ASP A 26 82.72 -32.46 12.24
CA ASP A 26 81.94 -31.84 13.31
C ASP A 26 81.52 -30.41 12.96
N LEU A 27 82.37 -29.66 12.25
CA LEU A 27 82.01 -28.34 11.72
C LEU A 27 80.92 -28.44 10.65
N ALA A 28 81.03 -29.38 9.72
CA ALA A 28 80.03 -29.60 8.67
C ALA A 28 78.66 -30.00 9.26
N LYS A 29 78.66 -30.86 10.29
CA LYS A 29 77.44 -31.27 10.98
C LYS A 29 76.77 -30.09 11.70
N ARG A 30 77.53 -29.24 12.39
CA ARG A 30 77.01 -28.03 13.05
C ARG A 30 76.41 -27.04 12.06
N VAL A 31 77.04 -26.86 10.89
CA VAL A 31 76.51 -25.99 9.82
C VAL A 31 75.21 -26.55 9.25
N ALA A 32 75.13 -27.88 9.01
CA ALA A 32 73.91 -28.52 8.53
C ALA A 32 72.77 -28.45 9.57
N GLU A 33 73.07 -28.65 10.86
CA GLU A 33 72.12 -28.49 11.96
C GLU A 33 71.64 -27.04 12.09
N GLU A 34 72.54 -26.06 11.96
CA GLU A 34 72.19 -24.63 11.97
C GLU A 34 71.35 -24.22 10.75
N GLN A 35 71.65 -24.75 9.56
CA GLN A 35 70.86 -24.53 8.35
C GLN A 35 69.47 -25.16 8.46
N ALA A 36 69.38 -26.40 8.94
CA ALA A 36 68.10 -27.07 9.18
C ALA A 36 67.25 -26.33 10.22
N ALA A 37 67.88 -25.81 11.30
CA ALA A 37 67.20 -25.00 12.30
C ALA A 37 66.66 -23.68 11.71
N LYS A 38 67.44 -22.98 10.88
CA LYS A 38 67.01 -21.76 10.18
C LYS A 38 65.85 -22.02 9.20
N GLU A 39 65.91 -23.11 8.43
CA GLU A 39 64.82 -23.49 7.54
C GLU A 39 63.55 -23.88 8.29
N GLU A 40 63.68 -24.58 9.43
CA GLU A 40 62.54 -24.94 10.28
C GLU A 40 61.92 -23.69 10.92
N GLU A 41 62.75 -22.76 11.38
CA GLU A 41 62.30 -21.47 11.91
C GLU A 41 61.58 -20.63 10.85
N GLU A 42 62.09 -20.58 9.61
CA GLU A 42 61.45 -19.90 8.48
C GLU A 42 60.12 -20.57 8.07
N LYS A 43 60.06 -21.91 8.07
CA LYS A 43 58.80 -22.64 7.84
C LYS A 43 57.79 -22.36 8.94
N ARG A 44 58.23 -22.30 10.21
CA ARG A 44 57.39 -21.96 11.36
C ARG A 44 56.93 -20.50 11.30
N SER A 45 57.77 -19.56 10.88
CA SER A 45 57.38 -18.14 10.74
C SER A 45 56.38 -17.93 9.60
N LYS A 46 56.61 -18.53 8.43
CA LYS A 46 55.65 -18.52 7.32
C LYS A 46 54.33 -19.20 7.67
N ALA A 47 54.37 -20.30 8.40
CA ALA A 47 53.16 -20.98 8.88
C ALA A 47 52.37 -20.11 9.87
N ARG A 48 53.05 -19.40 10.78
CA ARG A 48 52.42 -18.44 11.70
C ARG A 48 51.80 -17.26 10.95
N GLU A 49 52.52 -16.67 10.00
CA GLU A 49 52.02 -15.55 9.19
C GLU A 49 50.84 -15.99 8.30
N ALA A 50 50.87 -17.19 7.73
CA ALA A 50 49.77 -17.75 6.96
C ALA A 50 48.53 -18.00 7.85
N ALA A 51 48.73 -18.52 9.07
CA ALA A 51 47.65 -18.72 10.03
C ALA A 51 47.03 -17.39 10.48
N GLU A 52 47.84 -16.37 10.76
CA GLU A 52 47.38 -15.03 11.12
C GLU A 52 46.61 -14.36 9.97
N LYS A 53 47.10 -14.45 8.73
CA LYS A 53 46.38 -13.96 7.54
C LYS A 53 45.05 -14.69 7.34
N GLN A 54 45.03 -16.00 7.55
CA GLN A 54 43.81 -16.80 7.45
C GLN A 54 42.81 -16.43 8.54
N GLU A 55 43.26 -16.19 9.77
CA GLU A 55 42.42 -15.73 10.87
C GLU A 55 41.88 -14.32 10.61
N ALA A 56 42.72 -13.38 10.18
CA ALA A 56 42.31 -12.02 9.81
C ALA A 56 41.26 -12.03 8.70
N LEU A 57 41.42 -12.87 7.68
CA LEU A 57 40.43 -13.04 6.61
C LEU A 57 39.10 -13.58 7.15
N ARG A 58 39.13 -14.58 8.04
CA ARG A 58 37.91 -15.12 8.67
C ARG A 58 37.19 -14.05 9.50
N GLN A 59 37.93 -13.28 10.30
CA GLN A 59 37.37 -12.18 11.07
C GLN A 59 36.79 -11.08 10.19
N GLN A 60 37.43 -10.77 9.05
CA GLN A 60 36.89 -9.81 8.09
C GLN A 60 35.58 -10.32 7.47
N GLN A 61 35.55 -11.57 7.01
CA GLN A 61 34.36 -12.19 6.42
C GLN A 61 33.20 -12.24 7.42
N GLU A 62 33.47 -12.52 8.69
CA GLU A 62 32.46 -12.53 9.76
C GLU A 62 31.88 -11.13 9.99
N LYS A 63 32.72 -10.10 10.08
CA LYS A 63 32.27 -8.70 10.22
C LYS A 63 31.45 -8.24 9.01
N GLU A 64 31.88 -8.57 7.79
CA GLU A 64 31.13 -8.25 6.57
C GLU A 64 29.78 -8.99 6.52
N ALA A 65 29.74 -10.26 6.97
CA ALA A 65 28.50 -11.02 7.05
C ALA A 65 27.55 -10.45 8.12
N GLU A 66 28.06 -10.04 9.28
CA GLU A 66 27.28 -9.39 10.33
C GLU A 66 26.71 -8.04 9.85
N GLU A 67 27.52 -7.22 9.17
CA GLU A 67 27.07 -5.94 8.63
C GLU A 67 25.99 -6.13 7.54
N ARG A 68 26.16 -7.12 6.66
CA ARG A 68 25.15 -7.48 5.66
C ARG A 68 23.84 -7.90 6.33
N ARG A 69 23.89 -8.78 7.33
CA ARG A 69 22.70 -9.21 8.08
C ARG A 69 22.02 -8.04 8.77
N ARG A 70 22.77 -7.13 9.38
CA ARG A 70 22.22 -5.92 10.01
C ARG A 70 21.51 -5.02 8.99
N LYS A 71 22.11 -4.82 7.82
CA LYS A 71 21.52 -4.04 6.73
C LYS A 71 20.24 -4.69 6.19
N GLU A 72 20.26 -6.00 5.99
CA GLU A 72 19.08 -6.76 5.55
C GLU A 72 17.95 -6.70 6.57
N GLU A 73 18.25 -6.83 7.86
CA GLU A 73 17.26 -6.70 8.94
C GLU A 73 16.68 -5.28 9.00
N GLU A 74 17.51 -4.25 8.87
CA GLU A 74 17.06 -2.85 8.85
C GLU A 74 16.21 -2.54 7.61
N GLU A 75 16.61 -3.04 6.43
CA GLU A 75 15.83 -2.91 5.20
C GLU A 75 14.49 -3.65 5.30
N ALA A 76 14.49 -4.87 5.85
CA ALA A 76 13.27 -5.64 6.10
C ALA A 76 12.35 -4.93 7.10
N GLN A 77 12.90 -4.31 8.16
CA GLN A 77 12.12 -3.51 9.10
C GLN A 77 11.53 -2.26 8.43
N ARG A 78 12.33 -1.53 7.64
CA ARG A 78 11.85 -0.36 6.88
C ARG A 78 10.74 -0.74 5.90
N ALA A 79 10.90 -1.84 5.17
CA ALA A 79 9.89 -2.35 4.24
C ALA A 79 8.59 -2.76 4.95
N ARG A 80 8.67 -3.37 6.14
CA ARG A 80 7.49 -3.70 6.96
C ARG A 80 6.75 -2.45 7.43
N LEU A 81 7.47 -1.46 7.95
CA LEU A 81 6.87 -0.21 8.41
C LEU A 81 6.24 0.57 7.25
N GLU A 82 6.87 0.57 6.07
CA GLU A 82 6.30 1.18 4.88
C GLU A 82 5.04 0.43 4.41
N ALA A 83 5.05 -0.90 4.43
CA ALA A 83 3.87 -1.70 4.10
C ALA A 83 2.72 -1.45 5.07
N GLU A 84 2.99 -1.38 6.37
CA GLU A 84 1.98 -1.05 7.39
C GLU A 84 1.42 0.37 7.20
N ARG A 85 2.29 1.36 6.90
CA ARG A 85 1.85 2.72 6.60
C ARG A 85 0.95 2.76 5.38
N ARG A 86 1.34 2.09 4.28
CA ARG A 86 0.54 1.99 3.06
C ARG A 86 -0.81 1.30 3.32
N GLU A 87 -0.83 0.26 4.16
CA GLU A 87 -2.08 -0.41 4.54
C GLU A 87 -3.00 0.53 5.34
N LYS A 88 -2.44 1.30 6.28
CA LYS A 88 -3.21 2.31 7.04
C LYS A 88 -3.75 3.41 6.12
N GLU A 89 -2.90 3.98 5.27
CA GLU A 89 -3.29 5.01 4.29
C GLU A 89 -4.38 4.48 3.34
N ALA A 90 -4.28 3.22 2.88
CA ALA A 90 -5.30 2.60 2.04
C ALA A 90 -6.62 2.37 2.79
N LYS A 91 -6.57 1.96 4.07
CA LYS A 91 -7.76 1.81 4.91
C LYS A 91 -8.43 3.15 5.18
N GLU A 92 -7.66 4.19 5.52
CA GLU A 92 -8.16 5.55 5.73
C GLU A 92 -8.77 6.11 4.45
N ALA A 93 -8.11 5.93 3.30
CA ALA A 93 -8.66 6.32 2.00
C ALA A 93 -9.99 5.60 1.72
N ALA A 94 -10.04 4.27 1.88
CA ALA A 94 -11.26 3.49 1.69
C ALA A 94 -12.39 3.91 2.66
N GLU A 95 -12.07 4.24 3.91
CA GLU A 95 -13.05 4.73 4.88
C GLU A 95 -13.60 6.11 4.50
N THR A 96 -12.74 7.03 4.07
CA THR A 96 -13.18 8.36 3.60
C THR A 96 -14.04 8.29 2.34
N GLU A 97 -13.70 7.40 1.40
CA GLU A 97 -14.50 7.14 0.21
C GLU A 97 -15.85 6.52 0.56
N ALA A 98 -15.87 5.53 1.46
CA ALA A 98 -17.10 4.91 1.94
C ALA A 98 -17.98 5.93 2.69
N ALA A 99 -17.39 6.80 3.51
CA ALA A 99 -18.11 7.87 4.20
C ALA A 99 -18.68 8.90 3.21
N ALA A 100 -17.93 9.28 2.17
CA ALA A 100 -18.40 10.18 1.12
C ALA A 100 -19.55 9.55 0.32
N ALA A 101 -19.45 8.26 -0.02
CA ALA A 101 -20.51 7.52 -0.71
C ALA A 101 -21.79 7.42 0.14
N ALA A 102 -21.66 7.09 1.43
CA ALA A 102 -22.78 7.03 2.36
C ALA A 102 -23.45 8.41 2.55
N GLN A 103 -22.67 9.48 2.61
CA GLN A 103 -23.19 10.84 2.67
C GLN A 103 -23.92 11.23 1.37
N ALA A 104 -23.40 10.86 0.20
CA ALA A 104 -24.04 11.11 -1.08
C ALA A 104 -25.38 10.36 -1.20
N GLU A 105 -25.43 9.10 -0.75
CA GLU A 105 -26.68 8.34 -0.70
C GLU A 105 -27.70 8.98 0.25
N LYS A 106 -27.26 9.36 1.45
CA LYS A 106 -28.13 10.04 2.43
C LYS A 106 -28.71 11.34 1.86
N LYS A 107 -27.89 12.18 1.23
CA LYS A 107 -28.36 13.40 0.57
C LYS A 107 -29.39 13.10 -0.52
N ARG A 108 -29.14 12.09 -1.36
CA ARG A 108 -30.11 11.65 -2.37
C ARG A 108 -31.43 11.18 -1.75
N GLN A 109 -31.38 10.44 -0.64
CA GLN A 109 -32.58 10.01 0.07
C GLN A 109 -33.35 11.20 0.68
N GLU A 110 -32.63 12.18 1.25
CA GLU A 110 -33.21 13.42 1.79
C GLU A 110 -33.86 14.26 0.69
N GLU A 111 -33.22 14.41 -0.48
CA GLU A 111 -33.78 15.08 -1.64
C GLU A 111 -35.03 14.37 -2.17
N LEU A 112 -34.99 13.03 -2.27
CA LEU A 112 -36.16 12.24 -2.65
C LEU A 112 -37.29 12.36 -1.61
N ALA A 113 -36.96 12.44 -0.32
CA ALA A 113 -37.92 12.67 0.75
C ALA A 113 -38.52 14.08 0.67
N LEU A 114 -37.71 15.09 0.37
CA LEU A 114 -38.16 16.46 0.14
C LEU A 114 -39.11 16.51 -1.06
N HIS A 115 -38.74 15.91 -2.18
CA HIS A 115 -39.58 15.80 -3.38
C HIS A 115 -40.91 15.10 -3.08
N LYS A 116 -40.89 14.00 -2.32
CA LYS A 116 -42.11 13.31 -1.86
C LYS A 116 -42.99 14.24 -1.03
N ASN A 117 -42.41 14.97 -0.09
CA ASN A 117 -43.13 15.91 0.76
C ASN A 117 -43.72 17.08 -0.03
N GLU A 118 -43.00 17.63 -1.02
CA GLU A 118 -43.51 18.66 -1.93
C GLU A 118 -44.75 18.17 -2.70
N VAL A 119 -44.69 16.95 -3.26
CA VAL A 119 -45.82 16.33 -3.96
C VAL A 119 -47.00 16.15 -3.01
N MET A 120 -46.79 15.59 -1.82
CA MET A 120 -47.85 15.36 -0.84
C MET A 120 -48.49 16.66 -0.35
N ALA A 121 -47.69 17.70 -0.12
CA ALA A 121 -48.19 19.03 0.25
C ALA A 121 -49.04 19.64 -0.87
N TRP A 122 -48.60 19.50 -2.13
CA TRP A 122 -49.37 19.95 -3.28
C TRP A 122 -50.68 19.17 -3.46
N LEU A 123 -50.65 17.84 -3.33
CA LEU A 123 -51.85 16.98 -3.39
C LEU A 123 -52.87 17.41 -2.33
N LYS A 124 -52.43 17.63 -1.09
CA LYS A 124 -53.28 18.12 0.01
C LYS A 124 -53.88 19.49 -0.31
N LYS A 125 -53.08 20.43 -0.83
CA LYS A 125 -53.54 21.77 -1.24
C LYS A 125 -54.61 21.71 -2.33
N GLN A 126 -54.51 20.75 -3.25
CA GLN A 126 -55.49 20.55 -4.32
C GLN A 126 -56.68 19.65 -3.90
N GLY A 127 -56.62 19.03 -2.72
CA GLY A 127 -57.64 18.14 -2.18
C GLY A 127 -57.64 16.74 -2.82
N PHE A 128 -56.47 16.22 -3.19
CA PHE A 128 -56.28 14.83 -3.60
C PHE A 128 -55.77 14.00 -2.40
N SER A 129 -56.22 12.76 -2.29
CA SER A 129 -55.81 11.84 -1.21
C SER A 129 -54.61 10.95 -1.58
N GLY A 130 -54.19 10.93 -2.84
CA GLY A 130 -53.04 10.17 -3.33
C GLY A 130 -52.68 10.47 -4.79
N ILE A 131 -51.56 9.89 -5.25
CA ILE A 131 -50.93 10.20 -6.54
C ILE A 131 -51.76 9.72 -7.74
N ASN A 132 -52.42 8.57 -7.61
CA ASN A 132 -53.29 8.00 -8.64
C ASN A 132 -54.78 8.02 -8.21
N THR A 133 -55.13 8.78 -7.17
CA THR A 133 -56.52 8.86 -6.71
C THR A 133 -57.27 9.90 -7.51
N VAL A 134 -58.42 9.51 -8.05
CA VAL A 134 -59.26 10.44 -8.80
C VAL A 134 -60.09 11.29 -7.85
N LYS A 135 -60.06 12.62 -8.04
CA LYS A 135 -60.97 13.53 -7.35
C LYS A 135 -62.31 13.50 -8.06
N LYS A 136 -63.33 12.93 -7.42
CA LYS A 136 -64.71 12.94 -7.91
C LYS A 136 -65.43 14.17 -7.36
N SER A 137 -65.89 15.03 -8.25
CA SER A 137 -66.88 16.08 -7.97
C SER A 137 -68.22 15.66 -8.58
N PHE A 138 -69.28 16.43 -8.33
CA PHE A 138 -70.66 16.11 -8.75
C PHE A 138 -70.81 15.90 -10.27
N PHE A 139 -69.91 16.47 -11.09
CA PHE A 139 -69.92 16.32 -12.55
C PHE A 139 -68.54 16.02 -13.20
N SER A 140 -67.48 15.74 -12.43
CA SER A 140 -66.15 15.51 -13.02
C SER A 140 -65.23 14.62 -12.20
N SER A 141 -64.34 13.91 -12.89
CA SER A 141 -63.32 13.04 -12.30
C SER A 141 -61.95 13.40 -12.88
N THR A 142 -61.06 13.92 -12.04
CA THR A 142 -59.74 14.44 -12.45
C THR A 142 -58.64 13.82 -11.60
N TYR A 143 -57.54 13.39 -12.23
CA TYR A 143 -56.36 12.91 -11.50
C TYR A 143 -55.37 14.06 -11.22
N PRO A 144 -54.50 13.90 -10.21
CA PRO A 144 -53.43 14.85 -9.91
C PRO A 144 -52.60 15.23 -11.13
N LEU A 145 -52.25 14.23 -11.96
CA LEU A 145 -51.45 14.44 -13.16
C LEU A 145 -52.16 15.31 -14.20
N HIS A 146 -53.46 15.09 -14.45
CA HIS A 146 -54.24 15.99 -15.32
C HIS A 146 -54.29 17.41 -14.79
N LYS A 147 -54.40 17.58 -13.46
CA LYS A 147 -54.44 18.92 -12.87
C LYS A 147 -53.10 19.64 -12.95
N ALA A 148 -51.99 18.94 -12.71
CA ALA A 148 -50.65 19.49 -12.87
C ALA A 148 -50.37 19.89 -14.33
N ALA A 149 -50.82 19.05 -15.27
CA ALA A 149 -50.69 19.28 -16.70
C ALA A 149 -51.58 20.43 -17.21
N GLU A 150 -52.81 20.56 -16.69
CA GLU A 150 -53.71 21.69 -16.95
C GLU A 150 -53.11 23.03 -16.49
N VAL A 151 -52.39 23.05 -15.35
CA VAL A 151 -51.74 24.25 -14.82
C VAL A 151 -50.42 24.57 -15.54
N GLY A 152 -49.83 23.60 -16.25
CA GLY A 152 -48.53 23.77 -16.90
C GLY A 152 -47.34 23.68 -15.93
N ASN A 153 -47.51 23.02 -14.78
CA ASN A 153 -46.43 22.88 -13.80
C ASN A 153 -45.51 21.71 -14.15
N ALA A 154 -44.49 21.98 -14.97
CA ALA A 154 -43.51 20.98 -15.40
C ALA A 154 -42.80 20.28 -14.24
N LYS A 155 -42.39 21.04 -13.20
CA LYS A 155 -41.74 20.47 -12.00
C LYS A 155 -42.64 19.44 -11.32
N MET A 156 -43.92 19.77 -11.08
CA MET A 156 -44.85 18.85 -10.41
C MET A 156 -45.20 17.64 -11.28
N VAL A 157 -45.31 17.81 -12.61
CA VAL A 157 -45.51 16.68 -13.53
C VAL A 157 -44.32 15.72 -13.47
N LYS A 158 -43.08 16.23 -13.52
CA LYS A 158 -41.87 15.41 -13.38
C LYS A 158 -41.85 14.64 -12.05
N LEU A 159 -42.08 15.34 -10.94
CA LEU A 159 -42.10 14.72 -9.61
C LEU A 159 -43.20 13.66 -9.48
N LEU A 160 -44.41 13.91 -10.00
CA LEU A 160 -45.50 12.93 -9.98
C LEU A 160 -45.16 11.68 -10.79
N LEU A 161 -44.53 11.82 -11.96
CA LEU A 161 -44.08 10.70 -12.78
C LEU A 161 -42.96 9.90 -12.10
N GLU A 162 -42.00 10.57 -11.49
CA GLU A 162 -40.94 9.93 -10.69
C GLU A 162 -41.49 9.15 -9.48
N GLN A 163 -42.64 9.56 -8.94
CA GLN A 163 -43.36 8.84 -7.87
C GLN A 163 -44.36 7.79 -8.40
N GLY A 164 -44.36 7.48 -9.69
CA GLY A 164 -45.20 6.42 -10.27
C GLY A 164 -46.64 6.84 -10.62
N ALA A 165 -46.87 8.12 -10.91
CA ALA A 165 -48.15 8.55 -11.51
C ALA A 165 -48.31 7.93 -12.90
N ASN A 166 -49.49 7.38 -13.20
CA ASN A 166 -49.73 6.74 -14.49
C ASN A 166 -50.22 7.76 -15.54
N PRO A 167 -49.45 8.04 -16.61
CA PRO A 167 -49.83 9.00 -17.65
C PRO A 167 -50.95 8.52 -18.58
N ALA A 168 -51.20 7.21 -18.64
CA ALA A 168 -52.24 6.61 -19.49
C ALA A 168 -53.66 6.72 -18.90
N LEU A 169 -53.79 7.17 -17.64
CA LEU A 169 -55.08 7.32 -16.99
C LEU A 169 -55.94 8.37 -17.72
N LYS A 170 -57.18 7.99 -18.01
CA LYS A 170 -58.16 8.85 -18.65
C LYS A 170 -59.07 9.49 -17.60
N ASN A 171 -59.30 10.80 -17.74
CA ASN A 171 -60.25 11.53 -16.90
C ASN A 171 -61.71 11.25 -17.31
N SER A 172 -62.69 11.88 -16.66
CA SER A 172 -64.13 11.69 -16.99
C SER A 172 -64.52 12.14 -18.41
N ALA A 173 -63.69 12.93 -19.08
CA ALA A 173 -63.88 13.31 -20.48
C ALA A 173 -63.24 12.30 -21.46
N GLY A 174 -62.71 11.18 -20.96
CA GLY A 174 -62.01 10.17 -21.75
C GLY A 174 -60.60 10.57 -22.19
N LYS A 175 -60.03 11.64 -21.60
CA LYS A 175 -58.78 12.24 -22.06
C LYS A 175 -57.59 11.91 -21.18
N THR A 176 -56.43 11.68 -21.82
CA THR A 176 -55.15 11.51 -21.12
C THR A 176 -54.59 12.85 -20.64
N ALA A 177 -53.58 12.83 -19.75
CA ALA A 177 -52.94 14.07 -19.29
C ALA A 177 -52.34 14.86 -20.46
N GLN A 178 -51.74 14.17 -21.44
CA GLN A 178 -51.16 14.78 -22.64
C GLN A 178 -52.22 15.46 -23.51
N GLU A 179 -53.35 14.80 -23.76
CA GLU A 179 -54.46 15.38 -24.53
C GLU A 179 -55.05 16.62 -23.85
N VAL A 180 -55.14 16.62 -22.51
CA VAL A 180 -55.59 17.80 -21.75
C VAL A 180 -54.66 19.00 -21.97
N VAL A 181 -53.35 18.78 -22.05
CA VAL A 181 -52.38 19.86 -22.33
C VAL A 181 -52.53 20.39 -23.74
N MET A 182 -52.70 19.51 -24.74
CA MET A 182 -52.88 19.93 -26.13
C MET A 182 -54.13 20.77 -26.35
N LEU A 183 -55.17 20.59 -25.53
CA LEU A 183 -56.41 21.35 -25.58
C LEU A 183 -56.33 22.72 -24.88
N LYS A 184 -55.30 22.97 -24.08
CA LYS A 184 -55.09 24.25 -23.38
C LYS A 184 -54.25 25.20 -24.24
N LYS A 185 -54.34 26.51 -23.99
CA LYS A 185 -53.62 27.53 -24.75
C LYS A 185 -52.10 27.33 -24.62
N LYS A 186 -51.39 27.38 -25.76
CA LYS A 186 -49.96 27.09 -25.92
C LYS A 186 -49.08 28.15 -25.24
N GLY A 187 -48.85 28.04 -23.93
CA GLY A 187 -47.73 28.68 -23.23
C GLY A 187 -46.46 27.83 -23.29
N GLU A 188 -45.29 28.43 -23.04
CA GLU A 188 -44.00 27.70 -23.03
C GLU A 188 -43.98 26.55 -22.01
N SER A 189 -44.57 26.76 -20.83
CA SER A 189 -44.64 25.74 -19.76
C SER A 189 -45.44 24.49 -20.17
N HIS A 190 -46.41 24.63 -21.08
CA HIS A 190 -47.15 23.48 -21.60
C HIS A 190 -46.33 22.64 -22.60
N LYS A 191 -45.34 23.24 -23.28
CA LYS A 191 -44.42 22.51 -24.18
C LYS A 191 -43.49 21.59 -23.37
N GLU A 192 -42.95 22.09 -22.27
CA GLU A 192 -42.09 21.31 -21.38
C GLU A 192 -42.86 20.14 -20.75
N VAL A 193 -44.09 20.38 -20.29
CA VAL A 193 -44.99 19.32 -19.79
C VAL A 193 -45.29 18.28 -20.87
N LEU A 194 -45.55 18.69 -22.12
CA LEU A 194 -45.76 17.75 -23.24
C LEU A 194 -44.54 16.87 -23.47
N SER A 195 -43.33 17.45 -23.44
CA SER A 195 -42.08 16.71 -23.58
C SER A 195 -41.91 15.66 -22.47
N LEU A 196 -42.16 16.04 -21.21
CA LEU A 196 -42.05 15.13 -20.07
C LEU A 196 -43.08 13.99 -20.14
N LEU A 197 -44.31 14.28 -20.57
CA LEU A 197 -45.37 13.28 -20.72
C LEU A 197 -45.14 12.36 -21.92
N SER A 198 -44.63 12.87 -23.04
CA SER A 198 -44.26 12.04 -24.20
C SER A 198 -43.12 11.09 -23.86
N ASP A 199 -42.10 11.59 -23.14
CA ASP A 199 -40.98 10.77 -22.68
C ASP A 199 -41.42 9.66 -21.73
N ALA A 200 -42.39 9.96 -20.84
CA ALA A 200 -42.95 8.96 -19.94
C ALA A 200 -43.85 7.94 -20.66
N ALA A 201 -44.61 8.37 -21.68
CA ALA A 201 -45.45 7.48 -22.48
C ALA A 201 -44.65 6.52 -23.37
N GLY A 202 -43.45 6.91 -23.82
CA GLY A 202 -42.56 6.05 -24.62
C GLY A 202 -41.73 5.03 -23.83
N ARG A 203 -41.69 5.14 -22.50
CA ARG A 203 -40.96 4.20 -21.60
C ARG A 203 -41.85 3.12 -20.98
N ALA A 204 -43.16 3.17 -21.23
CA ALA A 204 -44.18 2.30 -20.65
C ALA A 204 -44.49 1.08 -21.53
#